data_AF-A0A1V4AUP1-F1
#
_entry.id   AF-A0A1V4AUP1-F1
#
_cell.length_a   1.000
_cell.length_b   1.000
_cell.length_c   1.000
_cell.angle_alpha   90.00
_cell.angle_beta   90.00
_cell.angle_gamma   90.00
#
_symmetry.space_group_name_H-M   'P 1'
#
loop_
_entity.id
_entity.type
_entity.pdbx_description
1 polymer ?
#
loop_
_entity_poly.entity_id
_entity_poly.type
_entity_poly.pdbx_seq_one_letter_code
_entity_poly.pdbx_strand_id
1 'polypeptide(L)'
;MSNSKNENPFPVLSWSSNDFDVSLKKLYEYVIQETRKAIAWYDDKRRGKRVWGYTLRLSAIIVTGASGIIPVLTQIFNTDKLNPLWATIAIAVAAILIALDRFAGLTSGWVRYMITQMELGRALETFCFDWEKKMLGYSGTVSTPEQATEALELCKDFILKTRDMVKNETQLWSSEFQSTLKEIEKAAGATNQARTRN
;
A
#
# COMPACT_ATOMS: atom_id res chain seq x y z
N MET A 1 11.89 -5.40 1.87
CA MET A 1 13.35 -5.14 1.96
C MET A 1 13.55 -3.98 2.92
N SER A 2 13.93 -4.30 4.16
CA SER A 2 14.18 -3.33 5.23
C SER A 2 15.45 -2.54 4.92
N ASN A 3 15.39 -1.21 5.04
CA ASN A 3 16.54 -0.33 4.97
C ASN A 3 17.17 -0.29 6.37
N SER A 4 18.32 -0.93 6.55
CA SER A 4 19.02 -1.15 7.84
C SER A 4 19.42 0.12 8.59
N LYS A 5 19.22 1.31 8.00
CA LYS A 5 19.52 2.60 8.64
C LYS A 5 18.46 3.08 9.65
N ASN A 6 17.31 2.43 9.76
CA ASN A 6 16.18 2.86 10.61
C ASN A 6 15.66 1.78 11.56
N GLU A 7 16.48 0.85 12.03
CA GLU A 7 16.01 -0.18 12.96
C GLU A 7 15.74 0.44 14.35
N ASN A 8 14.53 0.27 14.90
CA ASN A 8 14.31 0.50 16.33
C ASN A 8 14.58 -0.84 17.01
N PRO A 9 15.73 -1.05 17.67
CA PRO A 9 15.92 -2.28 18.42
C PRO A 9 14.88 -2.35 19.53
N PHE A 10 14.50 -3.57 19.91
CA PHE A 10 13.65 -3.77 21.08
C PHE A 10 14.34 -3.15 22.32
N PRO A 11 13.63 -2.37 23.15
CA PRO A 11 14.25 -1.63 24.23
C PRO A 11 14.82 -2.57 25.30
N VAL A 12 15.90 -2.14 25.95
CA VAL A 12 16.43 -2.82 27.14
C VAL A 12 15.58 -2.44 28.34
N LEU A 13 14.95 -3.47 28.95
CA LEU A 13 13.99 -3.35 30.05
C LEU A 13 14.63 -3.84 31.36
N SER A 14 14.31 -3.15 32.46
CA SER A 14 14.61 -3.57 33.83
C SER A 14 13.31 -3.76 34.62
N TRP A 15 13.12 -4.96 35.18
CA TRP A 15 11.92 -5.31 35.96
C TRP A 15 12.23 -5.38 37.45
N SER A 16 13.10 -4.48 37.93
CA SER A 16 13.26 -4.30 39.37
C SER A 16 12.01 -3.62 39.93
N SER A 17 11.68 -3.83 41.21
CA SER A 17 10.44 -3.36 41.81
C SER A 17 10.22 -1.84 41.73
N ASN A 18 11.27 -1.04 41.48
CA ASN A 18 11.19 0.41 41.33
C ASN A 18 11.27 0.88 39.86
N ASP A 19 11.51 -0.02 38.90
CA ASP A 19 11.78 0.33 37.50
C ASP A 19 10.62 -0.02 36.54
N PHE A 20 9.53 -0.58 37.04
CA PHE A 20 8.42 -1.03 36.20
C PHE A 20 7.90 0.08 35.29
N ASP A 21 7.64 1.27 35.83
CA ASP A 21 7.12 2.41 35.06
C ASP A 21 8.10 2.88 33.98
N VAL A 22 9.40 2.83 34.26
CA VAL A 22 10.46 3.18 33.30
C VAL A 22 10.49 2.18 32.13
N SER A 23 10.40 0.90 32.43
CA SER A 23 10.36 -0.16 31.42
C SER A 23 9.08 -0.12 30.59
N LEU A 24 7.93 0.13 31.22
CA LEU A 24 6.66 0.30 30.53
C LEU A 24 6.67 1.51 29.60
N LYS A 25 7.23 2.65 30.05
CA LYS A 25 7.38 3.85 29.22
C LYS A 25 8.25 3.58 28.00
N LYS A 26 9.39 2.90 28.16
CA LYS A 26 10.26 2.51 27.03
C LYS A 26 9.52 1.62 26.04
N LEU A 27 8.71 0.67 26.53
CA LEU A 27 7.94 -0.22 25.68
C LEU A 27 6.85 0.54 24.91
N TYR A 28 6.13 1.45 25.57
CA TYR A 28 5.17 2.35 24.95
C TYR A 28 5.80 3.18 23.82
N GLU A 29 6.92 3.84 24.10
CA GLU A 29 7.66 4.64 23.12
C GLU A 29 8.12 3.79 21.93
N TYR A 30 8.65 2.59 22.19
CA TYR A 30 9.06 1.65 21.15
C TYR A 30 7.90 1.29 20.22
N VAL A 31 6.74 0.89 20.78
CA VAL A 31 5.60 0.46 19.97
C VAL A 31 5.03 1.63 19.16
N ILE A 32 4.91 2.81 19.75
CA ILE A 32 4.49 4.03 19.02
C ILE A 32 5.44 4.32 17.86
N GLN A 33 6.75 4.28 18.11
CA GLN A 33 7.73 4.61 17.09
C GLN A 33 7.69 3.61 15.93
N GLU A 34 7.56 2.31 16.22
CA GLU A 34 7.44 1.28 15.20
C GLU A 34 6.18 1.45 14.34
N THR A 35 5.01 1.71 14.96
CA THR A 35 3.79 1.97 14.19
C THR A 35 3.87 3.27 13.39
N ARG A 36 4.47 4.33 13.94
CA ARG A 36 4.70 5.59 13.20
C ARG A 36 5.62 5.41 12.01
N LYS A 37 6.66 4.59 12.13
CA LYS A 37 7.53 4.23 11.00
C LYS A 37 6.76 3.51 9.90
N ALA A 38 5.89 2.56 10.26
CA ALA A 38 5.01 1.90 9.29
C ALA A 38 4.10 2.92 8.57
N ILE A 39 3.43 3.81 9.31
CA ILE A 39 2.60 4.88 8.75
C ILE A 39 3.40 5.76 7.79
N ALA A 40 4.58 6.22 8.20
CA ALA A 40 5.44 7.08 7.39
C ALA A 40 5.93 6.37 6.12
N TRP A 41 6.23 5.07 6.21
CA TRP A 41 6.60 4.27 5.05
C TRP A 41 5.46 4.20 4.02
N TYR A 42 4.22 3.97 4.46
CA TYR A 42 3.07 3.98 3.55
C TYR A 42 2.81 5.37 2.94
N ASP A 43 3.01 6.45 3.71
CA ASP A 43 2.89 7.83 3.20
C ASP A 43 3.93 8.16 2.13
N ASP A 44 5.18 7.73 2.32
CA ASP A 44 6.25 7.91 1.34
C ASP A 44 5.95 7.12 0.06
N LYS A 45 5.62 5.82 0.20
CA LYS A 45 5.45 4.93 -0.95
C LYS A 45 4.21 5.21 -1.77
N ARG A 46 3.12 5.73 -1.18
CA ARG A 46 1.91 6.05 -1.95
C ARG A 46 2.12 7.21 -2.93
N ARG A 47 3.00 8.18 -2.63
CA ARG A 47 3.19 9.39 -3.47
C ARG A 47 3.67 9.04 -4.87
N GLY A 48 4.70 8.19 -4.98
CA GLY A 48 5.22 7.74 -6.27
C GLY A 48 4.18 6.96 -7.06
N LYS A 49 3.50 5.99 -6.43
CA LYS A 49 2.46 5.17 -7.08
C LYS A 49 1.32 6.01 -7.63
N ARG A 50 0.89 7.05 -6.89
CA ARG A 50 -0.13 8.00 -7.33
C ARG A 50 0.27 8.68 -8.63
N VAL A 51 1.44 9.32 -8.68
CA VAL A 51 1.89 10.09 -9.85
C VAL A 51 2.01 9.19 -11.09
N TRP A 52 2.61 8.02 -10.94
CA TRP A 52 2.79 7.08 -12.06
C TRP A 52 1.45 6.50 -12.55
N GLY A 53 0.55 6.10 -11.64
CA GLY A 53 -0.77 5.58 -12.01
C GLY A 53 -1.63 6.61 -12.75
N TYR A 54 -1.66 7.85 -12.27
CA TYR A 54 -2.37 8.94 -12.96
C TYR A 54 -1.79 9.24 -14.35
N THR A 55 -0.47 9.24 -14.48
CA THR A 55 0.21 9.51 -15.76
C THR A 55 -0.11 8.43 -16.79
N LEU A 56 -0.05 7.16 -16.40
CA LEU A 56 -0.40 6.03 -17.28
C LEU A 56 -1.87 6.07 -17.70
N ARG A 57 -2.80 6.32 -16.77
CA ARG A 57 -4.23 6.44 -17.10
C ARG A 57 -4.51 7.61 -18.03
N LEU A 58 -3.95 8.79 -17.76
CA LEU A 58 -4.17 9.95 -18.61
C LEU A 58 -3.61 9.72 -20.02
N SER A 59 -2.42 9.11 -20.12
CA SER A 59 -1.82 8.74 -21.40
C SER A 59 -2.70 7.75 -22.16
N ALA A 60 -3.24 6.72 -21.50
CA ALA A 60 -4.13 5.75 -22.13
C ALA A 60 -5.41 6.40 -22.66
N ILE A 61 -6.02 7.33 -21.90
CA ILE A 61 -7.23 8.05 -22.33
C ILE A 61 -6.94 8.93 -23.55
N ILE A 62 -5.83 9.69 -23.54
CA ILE A 62 -5.44 10.55 -24.66
C ILE A 62 -5.20 9.74 -25.93
N VAL A 63 -4.43 8.64 -25.81
CA VAL A 63 -4.12 7.76 -26.95
C VAL A 63 -5.38 7.08 -27.48
N THR A 64 -6.29 6.65 -26.60
CA THR A 64 -7.58 6.09 -26.99
C THR A 64 -8.43 7.13 -27.73
N GLY A 65 -8.51 8.35 -27.21
CA GLY A 65 -9.21 9.45 -27.87
C GLY A 65 -8.63 9.76 -29.26
N ALA A 66 -7.30 9.84 -29.37
CA ALA A 66 -6.61 10.06 -30.63
C ALA A 66 -6.93 8.97 -31.67
N SER A 67 -7.03 7.70 -31.24
CA SER A 67 -7.39 6.59 -32.13
C SER A 67 -8.77 6.76 -32.79
N GLY A 68 -9.76 7.32 -32.07
CA GLY A 68 -11.09 7.58 -32.61
C GLY A 68 -11.16 8.82 -33.50
N ILE A 69 -10.25 9.79 -33.29
CA ILE A 69 -10.22 11.06 -34.03
C ILE A 69 -9.53 10.90 -35.40
N ILE A 70 -8.49 10.06 -35.51
CA ILE A 70 -7.71 9.88 -36.74
C ILE A 70 -8.61 9.55 -37.96
N PRO A 71 -9.52 8.55 -37.91
CA PRO A 71 -10.38 8.21 -39.05
C PRO A 71 -11.37 9.32 -39.42
N VAL A 72 -11.81 10.12 -38.43
CA VAL A 72 -12.73 11.23 -38.64
C VAL A 72 -12.02 12.39 -39.35
N LEU A 73 -10.77 12.70 -38.96
CA LEU A 73 -9.97 13.73 -39.62
C LEU A 73 -9.64 13.38 -41.07
N THR A 74 -9.30 12.11 -41.35
CA THR A 74 -9.05 11.68 -42.74
C THR A 74 -10.27 11.87 -43.63
N GLN A 75 -11.47 11.63 -43.09
CA GLN A 75 -12.73 11.84 -43.80
C GLN A 75 -13.06 13.33 -44.00
N ILE A 76 -12.93 14.15 -42.95
CA ILE A 76 -13.24 15.60 -43.01
C ILE A 76 -12.32 16.33 -43.98
N PHE A 77 -11.02 16.04 -43.95
CA PHE A 77 -10.02 16.74 -44.77
C PHE A 77 -9.76 16.07 -46.12
N ASN A 78 -10.46 14.98 -46.43
CA ASN A 78 -10.29 14.18 -47.66
C ASN A 78 -8.81 13.94 -48.00
N THR A 79 -8.04 13.49 -47.01
CA THR A 79 -6.58 13.38 -47.10
C THR A 79 -6.11 11.97 -46.77
N ASP A 80 -5.36 11.37 -47.69
CA ASP A 80 -4.74 10.04 -47.50
C ASP A 80 -3.39 10.12 -46.77
N LYS A 81 -2.97 11.33 -46.36
CA LYS A 81 -1.67 11.54 -45.69
C LYS A 81 -1.59 10.88 -44.31
N LEU A 82 -2.72 10.62 -43.67
CA LEU A 82 -2.80 9.92 -42.38
C LEU A 82 -3.31 8.51 -42.61
N ASN A 83 -2.40 7.53 -42.60
CA ASN A 83 -2.77 6.13 -42.76
C ASN A 83 -3.66 5.67 -41.58
N PRO A 84 -4.86 5.10 -41.83
CA PRO A 84 -5.74 4.58 -40.79
C PRO A 84 -5.09 3.55 -39.84
N LEU A 85 -4.02 2.88 -40.26
CA LEU A 85 -3.23 1.97 -39.41
C LEU A 85 -2.66 2.64 -38.16
N TRP A 86 -2.47 3.96 -38.16
CA TRP A 86 -2.07 4.70 -36.96
C TRP A 86 -3.12 4.65 -35.84
N ALA A 87 -4.41 4.55 -36.19
CA ALA A 87 -5.46 4.34 -35.20
C ALA A 87 -5.32 2.97 -34.51
N THR A 88 -4.98 1.92 -35.26
CA THR A 88 -4.71 0.59 -34.72
C THR A 88 -3.49 0.58 -33.80
N ILE A 89 -2.41 1.28 -34.18
CA ILE A 89 -1.21 1.43 -33.34
C ILE A 89 -1.57 2.18 -32.05
N ALA A 90 -2.35 3.26 -32.13
CA ALA A 90 -2.80 4.00 -30.95
C ALA A 90 -3.60 3.11 -29.99
N ILE A 91 -4.56 2.32 -30.48
CA ILE A 91 -5.31 1.37 -29.65
C ILE A 91 -4.36 0.36 -28.97
N ALA A 92 -3.41 -0.20 -29.71
CA ALA A 92 -2.43 -1.14 -29.15
C ALA A 92 -1.58 -0.51 -28.04
N VAL A 93 -1.12 0.74 -28.23
CA VAL A 93 -0.37 1.49 -27.23
C VAL A 93 -1.22 1.76 -25.99
N ALA A 94 -2.48 2.18 -26.15
CA ALA A 94 -3.40 2.38 -25.03
C ALA A 94 -3.61 1.09 -24.22
N ALA A 95 -3.77 -0.05 -24.90
CA ALA A 95 -3.90 -1.35 -24.26
C ALA A 95 -2.65 -1.73 -23.46
N ILE A 96 -1.45 -1.47 -24.00
CA ILE A 96 -0.17 -1.69 -23.30
C ILE A 96 -0.07 -0.81 -22.05
N LEU A 97 -0.42 0.47 -22.15
CA LEU A 97 -0.39 1.40 -21.00
C LEU A 97 -1.31 0.93 -19.87
N ILE A 98 -2.51 0.45 -20.20
CA ILE A 98 -3.45 -0.11 -19.23
C ILE A 98 -2.91 -1.42 -18.61
N ALA A 99 -2.33 -2.30 -19.43
CA ALA A 99 -1.73 -3.55 -18.95
C ALA A 99 -0.56 -3.29 -18.01
N LEU A 100 0.29 -2.30 -18.30
CA LEU A 100 1.39 -1.87 -17.45
C LEU A 100 0.91 -1.29 -16.12
N ASP A 101 -0.13 -0.44 -16.11
CA ASP A 101 -0.72 0.08 -14.87
C ASP A 101 -1.28 -1.05 -13.99
N ARG A 102 -1.99 -2.01 -14.59
CA ARG A 102 -2.52 -3.19 -13.88
C ARG A 102 -1.40 -4.08 -13.35
N PHE A 103 -0.43 -4.44 -14.18
CA PHE A 103 0.69 -5.30 -13.80
C PHE A 103 1.52 -4.70 -12.66
N ALA A 104 1.83 -3.41 -12.74
CA ALA A 104 2.59 -2.70 -11.71
C ALA A 104 1.74 -2.37 -10.46
N GLY A 105 0.40 -2.51 -10.54
CA GLY A 105 -0.54 -2.21 -9.45
C GLY A 105 -0.39 -0.76 -8.95
N LEU A 106 -0.15 0.18 -9.86
CA LEU A 106 0.14 1.57 -9.49
C LEU A 106 -1.13 2.27 -9.02
N THR A 107 -2.20 2.16 -9.80
CA THR A 107 -3.51 2.74 -9.46
C THR A 107 -4.16 2.06 -8.26
N SER A 108 -4.11 0.73 -8.15
CA SER A 108 -4.69 0.03 -6.99
C SER A 108 -3.81 0.14 -5.73
N GLY A 109 -2.48 0.19 -5.91
CA GLY A 109 -1.52 0.26 -4.82
C GLY A 109 -1.58 1.56 -4.03
N TRP A 110 -1.80 2.73 -4.66
CA TRP A 110 -1.88 3.98 -3.90
C TRP A 110 -3.12 4.02 -3.00
N VAL A 111 -4.26 3.47 -3.45
CA VAL A 111 -5.49 3.40 -2.66
C VAL A 111 -5.30 2.45 -1.48
N ARG A 112 -4.78 1.24 -1.72
CA ARG A 112 -4.49 0.28 -0.63
C ARG A 112 -3.55 0.88 0.41
N TYR A 113 -2.46 1.50 -0.03
CA TYR A 113 -1.50 2.12 0.89
C TYR A 113 -2.13 3.24 1.72
N MET A 114 -3.01 4.05 1.11
CA MET A 114 -3.76 5.08 1.82
C MET A 114 -4.71 4.47 2.87
N ILE A 115 -5.45 3.41 2.52
CA ILE A 115 -6.37 2.73 3.46
C ILE A 115 -5.58 2.17 4.64
N THR A 116 -4.51 1.40 4.39
CA THR A 116 -3.68 0.83 5.45
C THR A 116 -3.03 1.90 6.32
N GLN A 117 -2.57 3.02 5.73
CA GLN A 117 -2.07 4.16 6.49
C GLN A 117 -3.12 4.76 7.43
N MET A 118 -4.36 4.95 6.96
CA MET A 118 -5.46 5.46 7.77
C MET A 118 -5.84 4.49 8.90
N GLU A 119 -5.87 3.19 8.61
CA GLU A 119 -6.16 2.15 9.60
C GLU A 119 -5.09 2.08 10.69
N LEU A 120 -3.81 2.15 10.30
CA LEU A 120 -2.68 2.22 11.23
C LEU A 120 -2.75 3.49 12.09
N GLY A 121 -3.05 4.65 11.50
CA GLY A 121 -3.20 5.92 12.22
C GLY A 121 -4.31 5.84 13.27
N ARG A 122 -5.50 5.38 12.88
CA ARG A 122 -6.62 5.15 13.80
C ARG A 122 -6.27 4.17 14.92
N ALA A 123 -5.59 3.07 14.59
CA ALA A 123 -5.18 2.08 15.58
C ALA A 123 -4.17 2.64 16.59
N LEU A 124 -3.23 3.48 16.13
CA LEU A 124 -2.28 4.17 16.99
C LEU A 124 -2.96 5.16 17.94
N GLU A 125 -3.88 5.97 17.44
CA GLU A 125 -4.67 6.88 18.29
C GLU A 125 -5.47 6.12 19.33
N THR A 126 -6.13 5.03 18.93
CA THR A 126 -6.88 4.15 19.85
C THR A 126 -5.97 3.60 20.95
N PHE A 127 -4.79 3.07 20.57
CA PHE A 127 -3.82 2.57 21.53
C PHE A 127 -3.35 3.64 22.51
N CYS A 128 -3.07 4.86 22.05
CA CYS A 128 -2.69 5.96 22.94
C CYS A 128 -3.79 6.27 23.96
N PHE A 129 -5.05 6.33 23.56
CA PHE A 129 -6.17 6.53 24.49
C PHE A 129 -6.34 5.36 25.46
N ASP A 130 -6.23 4.12 24.97
CA ASP A 130 -6.33 2.92 25.80
C ASP A 130 -5.18 2.86 26.83
N TRP A 131 -3.98 3.28 26.42
CA TRP A 131 -2.81 3.41 27.29
C TRP A 131 -3.06 4.43 28.41
N GLU A 132 -3.44 5.66 28.08
CA GLU A 132 -3.72 6.70 29.09
C GLU A 132 -4.85 6.28 30.04
N LYS A 133 -5.91 5.67 29.51
CA LYS A 133 -6.98 5.09 30.32
C LYS A 133 -6.46 4.02 31.29
N LYS A 134 -5.51 3.19 30.85
CA LYS A 134 -4.87 2.16 31.67
C LYS A 134 -4.01 2.80 32.78
N MET A 135 -3.18 3.78 32.42
CA MET A 135 -2.30 4.49 33.34
C MET A 135 -3.08 5.27 34.41
N LEU A 136 -4.25 5.83 34.07
CA LEU A 136 -5.15 6.46 35.04
C LEU A 136 -5.60 5.50 36.16
N GLY A 137 -5.65 4.19 35.88
CA GLY A 137 -5.98 3.16 36.87
C GLY A 137 -4.83 2.78 37.79
N TYR A 138 -3.59 3.22 37.49
CA TYR A 138 -2.38 2.93 38.28
C TYR A 138 -2.14 4.13 39.22
N SER A 139 -2.93 4.22 40.29
CA SER A 139 -2.91 5.38 41.20
C SER A 139 -1.56 5.56 41.90
N GLY A 140 -0.84 6.66 41.61
CA GLY A 140 0.13 7.39 42.46
C GLY A 140 1.36 6.68 43.05
N THR A 141 1.41 5.35 43.07
CA THR A 141 2.53 4.52 43.53
C THR A 141 3.12 3.75 42.35
N VAL A 142 4.34 3.24 42.50
CA VAL A 142 4.99 2.37 41.49
C VAL A 142 4.03 1.25 41.08
N SER A 143 3.91 1.00 39.77
CA SER A 143 3.01 -0.03 39.24
C SER A 143 3.23 -1.40 39.91
N THR A 144 2.17 -2.17 40.17
CA THR A 144 2.32 -3.54 40.66
C THR A 144 2.78 -4.47 39.52
N PRO A 145 3.33 -5.67 39.83
CA PRO A 145 3.67 -6.66 38.81
C PRO A 145 2.48 -7.05 37.91
N GLU A 146 1.27 -7.11 38.47
CA GLU A 146 0.04 -7.37 37.72
C GLU A 146 -0.28 -6.24 36.75
N GLN A 147 -0.21 -4.99 37.22
CA GLN A 147 -0.39 -3.80 36.37
C GLN A 147 0.64 -3.77 35.24
N ALA A 148 1.91 -4.04 35.55
CA ALA A 148 2.97 -4.10 34.55
C ALA A 148 2.74 -5.20 33.52
N THR A 149 2.26 -6.37 33.94
CA THR A 149 1.93 -7.48 33.04
C THR A 149 0.78 -7.11 32.10
N GLU A 150 -0.26 -6.46 32.60
CA GLU A 150 -1.38 -6.01 31.78
C GLU A 150 -0.97 -4.94 30.76
N ALA A 151 -0.15 -3.97 31.15
CA ALA A 151 0.37 -2.95 30.26
C ALA A 151 1.32 -3.52 29.20
N LEU A 152 2.11 -4.53 29.56
CA LEU A 152 2.96 -5.26 28.62
C LEU A 152 2.12 -6.00 27.57
N GLU A 153 1.06 -6.69 27.99
CA GLU A 153 0.17 -7.39 27.06
C GLU A 153 -0.53 -6.40 26.12
N LEU A 154 -0.97 -5.24 26.61
CA LEU A 154 -1.53 -4.17 25.78
C LEU A 154 -0.56 -3.71 24.68
N CYS A 155 0.72 -3.50 25.02
CA CYS A 155 1.77 -3.18 24.05
C CYS A 155 2.02 -4.30 23.04
N LYS A 156 2.03 -5.55 23.50
CA LYS A 156 2.23 -6.74 22.66
C LYS A 156 1.08 -6.92 21.66
N ASP A 157 -0.16 -6.79 22.12
CA ASP A 157 -1.34 -6.92 21.27
C ASP A 157 -1.35 -5.83 20.20
N PHE A 158 -0.99 -4.59 20.56
CA PHE A 158 -0.96 -3.50 19.61
C PHE A 158 0.15 -3.65 18.55
N ILE A 159 1.36 -4.09 18.92
CA ILE A 159 2.42 -4.33 17.93
C ILE A 159 2.08 -5.52 17.01
N LEU A 160 1.43 -6.57 17.52
CA LEU A 160 0.94 -7.68 16.69
C LEU A 160 -0.14 -7.21 15.72
N LYS A 161 -1.12 -6.43 16.19
CA LYS A 161 -2.15 -5.81 15.35
C LYS A 161 -1.55 -4.95 14.24
N THR A 162 -0.53 -4.16 14.56
CA THR A 162 0.22 -3.36 13.56
C THR A 162 0.86 -4.27 12.50
N ARG A 163 1.54 -5.35 12.91
CA ARG A 163 2.16 -6.32 12.00
C ARG A 163 1.14 -7.05 11.14
N ASP A 164 -0.01 -7.40 11.70
CA ASP A 164 -1.09 -8.06 10.97
C ASP A 164 -1.72 -7.15 9.91
N MET A 165 -1.87 -5.85 10.19
CA MET A 165 -2.31 -4.89 9.16
C MET A 165 -1.34 -4.85 7.98
N VAL A 166 -0.03 -4.78 8.24
CA VAL A 166 1.01 -4.81 7.19
C VAL A 166 0.99 -6.14 6.42
N LYS A 167 0.87 -7.25 7.14
CA LYS A 167 0.80 -8.59 6.55
C LYS A 167 -0.43 -8.76 5.66
N ASN A 168 -1.60 -8.34 6.13
CA ASN A 168 -2.85 -8.43 5.38
C ASN A 168 -2.80 -7.59 4.10
N GLU A 169 -2.24 -6.38 4.16
CA GLU A 169 -2.01 -5.55 2.97
C GLU A 169 -1.08 -6.26 1.97
N THR A 170 0.00 -6.86 2.45
CA THR A 170 0.95 -7.62 1.61
C THR A 170 0.30 -8.85 0.97
N GLN A 171 -0.60 -9.53 1.68
CA GLN A 171 -1.34 -10.67 1.16
C GLN A 171 -2.36 -10.25 0.09
N LEU A 172 -3.10 -9.15 0.33
CA LEU A 172 -4.00 -8.56 -0.66
C LEU A 172 -3.25 -8.14 -1.93
N TRP A 173 -2.06 -7.55 -1.78
CA TRP A 173 -1.20 -7.24 -2.92
C TRP A 173 -0.81 -8.50 -3.69
N SER A 174 -0.39 -9.55 -2.99
CA SER A 174 0.07 -10.80 -3.60
C SER A 174 -1.04 -11.50 -4.38
N SER A 175 -2.26 -11.54 -3.84
CA SER A 175 -3.41 -12.15 -4.52
C SER A 175 -3.84 -11.36 -5.75
N GLU A 176 -3.87 -10.02 -5.66
CA GLU A 176 -4.16 -9.14 -6.80
C GLU A 176 -3.12 -9.30 -7.92
N PHE A 177 -1.84 -9.38 -7.55
CA PHE A 177 -0.75 -9.59 -8.50
C PHE A 177 -0.89 -10.93 -9.24
N GLN A 178 -1.16 -12.02 -8.50
CA GLN A 178 -1.39 -13.35 -9.10
C GLN A 178 -2.62 -13.36 -10.02
N SER A 179 -3.70 -12.70 -9.63
CA SER A 179 -4.90 -12.57 -10.47
C SER A 179 -4.60 -11.82 -11.77
N THR A 180 -3.87 -10.71 -11.67
CA THR A 180 -3.48 -9.89 -12.81
C THR A 180 -2.58 -10.67 -13.78
N LEU A 181 -1.62 -11.44 -13.26
CA LEU A 181 -0.77 -12.31 -14.07
C LEU A 181 -1.60 -13.34 -14.86
N LYS A 182 -2.54 -14.03 -14.21
CA LYS A 182 -3.41 -15.01 -14.88
C LYS A 182 -4.26 -14.39 -15.98
N GLU A 183 -4.78 -13.18 -15.78
CA GLU A 183 -5.54 -12.46 -16.81
C GLU A 183 -4.67 -12.14 -18.04
N ILE A 184 -3.42 -11.70 -17.82
CA ILE A 184 -2.46 -11.39 -18.89
C ILE A 184 -2.09 -12.67 -19.67
N GLU A 185 -1.79 -13.76 -18.97
CA GLU A 185 -1.48 -15.06 -19.59
C GLU A 185 -2.65 -15.58 -20.44
N LYS A 186 -3.88 -15.47 -19.92
CA LYS A 186 -5.09 -15.87 -20.64
C LYS A 186 -5.29 -15.03 -21.90
N ALA A 187 -5.08 -13.72 -21.82
CA ALA A 187 -5.18 -12.83 -22.97
C ALA A 187 -4.16 -13.19 -24.05
N ALA A 188 -2.89 -13.43 -23.67
CA ALA A 188 -1.84 -13.85 -24.59
C ALA A 188 -2.12 -15.22 -25.23
N GLY A 189 -2.61 -16.18 -24.45
CA GLY A 189 -3.00 -17.51 -24.94
C GLY A 189 -4.17 -17.49 -25.92
N ALA A 190 -5.19 -16.67 -25.66
CA ALA A 190 -6.34 -16.50 -26.55
C ALA A 190 -5.93 -15.91 -27.91
N THR A 191 -5.00 -14.93 -27.92
CA THR A 191 -4.44 -14.38 -29.14
C THR A 191 -3.69 -15.44 -29.97
N ASN A 192 -2.94 -16.33 -29.33
CA ASN A 192 -2.22 -17.40 -30.02
C ASN A 192 -3.15 -18.46 -30.61
N GLN A 193 -4.21 -18.86 -29.90
CA GLN A 193 -5.18 -19.84 -30.41
C GLN A 193 -6.00 -19.32 -31.60
N ALA A 194 -6.35 -18.02 -31.60
CA ALA A 194 -7.00 -17.38 -32.73
C ALA A 194 -6.09 -17.34 -33.98
N ARG A 195 -4.78 -17.20 -33.79
CA ARG A 195 -3.79 -17.18 -34.88
C ARG A 195 -3.53 -18.56 -35.49
N THR A 196 -3.69 -19.65 -34.73
CA THR A 196 -3.51 -21.03 -35.23
C THR A 196 -4.73 -21.62 -35.94
N ARG A 197 -5.89 -20.95 -35.89
CA ARG A 197 -7.14 -21.39 -36.52
C ARG A 197 -7.44 -20.73 -37.87
N ASN A 198 -6.68 -19.71 -38.25
CA ASN A 198 -6.73 -19.05 -39.57
C ASN A 198 -5.55 -19.52 -40.42
#